data_AF-A0A3N2K4U1-F1
#
_entry.id   AF-A0A3N2K4U1-F1
#
_cell.length_a   1.000
_cell.length_b   1.000
_cell.length_c   1.000
_cell.angle_alpha   90.00
_cell.angle_beta   90.00
_cell.angle_gamma   90.00
#
_symmetry.space_group_name_H-M   'P 1'
#
loop_
_entity.id
_entity.type
_entity.pdbx_description
1 polymer ?
#
loop_
_entity_poly.entity_id
_entity_poly.type
_entity_poly.pdbx_seq_one_letter_code
_entity_poly.pdbx_strand_id
1 'polypeptide(L)'
;MNYDITIEYKDGRVSMKFLGVDFFALDKVFGTMPIKKLSNYCFGIFNTEPDEPTYIQSSDNNISEIVSVPITNPHSLIEFFRSIPDREDFSIYKLKIDFNDFSMLYDDDCMLVIEGKCSDNAEFKFFNRLYRDICDTLENED
;
A
#
# COMPACT_ATOMS: atom_id res chain seq x y z
N MET A 1 -12.34 -13.49 8.93
CA MET A 1 -11.11 -14.24 8.57
C MET A 1 -10.16 -14.23 9.77
N ASN A 2 -9.29 -15.23 9.94
CA ASN A 2 -8.22 -15.18 10.97
C ASN A 2 -6.98 -14.55 10.32
N TYR A 3 -6.76 -13.25 10.53
CA TYR A 3 -5.53 -12.58 10.13
C TYR A 3 -4.42 -12.90 11.15
N ASP A 4 -3.25 -13.31 10.68
CA ASP A 4 -2.08 -13.47 11.55
C ASP A 4 -1.39 -12.12 11.71
N ILE A 5 -1.37 -11.63 12.95
CA ILE A 5 -0.83 -10.31 13.29
C ILE A 5 0.34 -10.48 14.26
N THR A 6 1.47 -9.85 13.95
CA THR A 6 2.63 -9.75 14.84
C THR A 6 3.05 -8.30 14.98
N ILE A 7 3.22 -7.83 16.22
CA ILE A 7 3.68 -6.48 16.51
C ILE A 7 4.87 -6.56 17.46
N GLU A 8 5.99 -5.96 17.06
CA GLU A 8 7.20 -5.87 17.86
C GLU A 8 7.57 -4.40 18.08
N TYR A 9 7.80 -4.03 19.34
CA TYR A 9 8.43 -2.78 19.72
C TYR A 9 9.80 -3.08 20.32
N LYS A 10 10.86 -2.63 19.65
CA LYS A 10 12.23 -2.92 20.06
C LYS A 10 13.18 -1.81 19.64
N ASP A 11 14.08 -1.44 20.57
CA ASP A 11 15.16 -0.48 20.33
C ASP A 11 14.69 0.86 19.71
N GLY A 12 13.55 1.38 20.17
CA GLY A 12 12.97 2.64 19.67
C GLY A 12 12.35 2.53 18.28
N ARG A 13 12.01 1.32 17.83
CA ARG A 13 11.38 1.03 16.54
C ARG A 13 10.13 0.18 16.75
N VAL A 14 9.27 0.18 15.74
CA VAL A 14 8.11 -0.69 15.63
C VAL A 14 8.14 -1.46 14.32
N SER A 15 7.71 -2.72 14.37
CA SER A 15 7.39 -3.54 13.21
C SER A 15 6.01 -4.18 13.42
N MET A 16 5.08 -3.91 12.51
CA MET A 16 3.75 -4.54 12.49
C MET A 16 3.65 -5.36 11.22
N LYS A 17 3.35 -6.65 11.35
CA LYS A 17 3.15 -7.58 10.25
C LYS A 17 1.73 -8.13 10.29
N PHE A 18 1.06 -8.08 9.16
CA PHE A 18 -0.28 -8.62 8.93
C PHE A 18 -0.22 -9.57 7.74
N LEU A 19 -0.90 -10.70 7.83
CA LEU A 19 -1.03 -11.68 6.74
C LEU A 19 -2.48 -11.78 6.28
N GLY A 20 -2.67 -11.97 4.97
CA GLY A 20 -3.99 -12.10 4.35
C GLY A 20 -4.69 -10.77 4.09
N VAL A 21 -3.95 -9.66 4.00
CA VAL A 21 -4.51 -8.33 3.72
C VAL A 21 -4.81 -8.22 2.22
N ASP A 22 -6.04 -7.88 1.84
CA ASP A 22 -6.34 -7.53 0.44
C ASP A 22 -5.61 -6.24 0.08
N PHE A 23 -4.94 -6.24 -1.08
CA PHE A 23 -4.29 -5.06 -1.62
C PHE A 23 -5.24 -3.87 -1.74
N PHE A 24 -6.50 -4.08 -2.13
CA PHE A 24 -7.46 -3.00 -2.31
C PHE A 24 -7.95 -2.41 -0.97
N ALA A 25 -7.88 -3.19 0.12
CA ALA A 25 -8.15 -2.73 1.48
C ALA A 25 -7.28 -1.54 1.89
N LEU A 26 -6.04 -1.53 1.39
CA LEU A 26 -5.02 -0.54 1.74
C LEU A 26 -5.46 0.88 1.38
N ASP A 27 -6.38 1.06 0.43
CA ASP A 27 -6.89 2.36 0.03
C ASP A 27 -7.61 3.09 1.18
N LYS A 28 -8.39 2.36 1.98
CA LYS A 28 -9.14 2.92 3.11
C LYS A 28 -8.23 3.47 4.21
N VAL A 29 -7.06 2.85 4.40
CA VAL A 29 -6.10 3.24 5.44
C VAL A 29 -5.08 4.24 4.90
N PHE A 30 -4.45 3.91 3.78
CA PHE A 30 -3.28 4.62 3.27
C PHE A 30 -3.59 5.50 2.06
N GLY A 31 -4.74 5.34 1.40
CA GLY A 31 -5.03 5.94 0.09
C GLY A 31 -4.78 7.43 0.00
N THR A 32 -5.12 8.18 1.06
CA THR A 32 -4.92 9.64 1.11
C THR A 32 -3.61 10.08 1.76
N MET A 33 -2.80 9.15 2.27
CA MET A 33 -1.56 9.48 2.97
C MET A 33 -0.50 9.97 1.97
N PRO A 34 0.16 11.10 2.24
CA PRO A 34 1.16 11.65 1.33
C PRO A 34 2.39 10.75 1.30
N ILE A 35 2.73 10.27 0.10
CA ILE A 35 3.93 9.47 -0.15
C ILE A 35 5.15 10.40 -0.14
N LYS A 36 6.17 10.03 0.63
CA LYS A 36 7.48 10.67 0.54
C LYS A 36 8.28 10.10 -0.62
N LYS A 37 8.22 8.78 -0.80
CA LYS A 37 8.91 8.07 -1.88
C LYS A 37 8.31 6.69 -2.14
N LEU A 38 8.22 6.30 -3.41
CA LEU A 38 8.10 4.89 -3.81
C LEU A 38 9.50 4.28 -3.84
N SER A 39 9.84 3.47 -2.84
CA SER A 39 11.20 2.95 -2.66
C SER A 39 11.44 1.64 -3.40
N ASN A 40 10.39 0.87 -3.65
CA ASN A 40 10.44 -0.29 -4.54
C ASN A 40 9.03 -0.56 -5.06
N TYR A 41 8.90 -0.87 -6.33
CA TYR A 41 7.63 -1.33 -6.91
C TYR A 41 7.93 -2.33 -8.01
N CYS A 42 7.36 -3.52 -7.88
CA CYS A 42 7.48 -4.62 -8.82
C CYS A 42 6.10 -5.25 -8.99
N PHE A 43 5.57 -5.15 -10.20
CA PHE A 43 4.31 -5.75 -10.59
C PHE A 43 4.45 -6.32 -12.00
N GLY A 44 3.64 -7.32 -12.31
CA GLY A 44 3.47 -7.81 -13.68
C GLY A 44 2.03 -7.62 -14.11
N ILE A 45 1.84 -7.34 -15.39
CA ILE A 45 0.54 -7.29 -16.06
C ILE A 45 0.62 -8.31 -17.20
N PHE A 46 -0.30 -9.27 -17.25
CA PHE A 46 -0.10 -10.52 -17.99
C PHE A 46 -1.00 -10.71 -19.21
N ASN A 47 -1.95 -9.81 -19.48
CA ASN A 47 -2.84 -9.90 -20.65
C ASN A 47 -3.24 -8.52 -21.22
N THR A 48 -2.35 -7.52 -21.17
CA THR A 48 -2.57 -6.31 -21.99
C THR A 48 -2.31 -6.66 -23.45
N GLU A 49 -3.17 -6.20 -24.36
CA GLU A 49 -2.84 -6.21 -25.79
C GLU A 49 -1.43 -5.63 -25.96
N PRO A 50 -0.57 -6.24 -26.79
CA PRO A 50 0.89 -6.08 -26.72
C PRO A 50 1.44 -4.66 -27.00
N ASP A 51 0.60 -3.67 -27.25
CA ASP A 51 1.00 -2.36 -27.75
C ASP A 51 0.41 -1.14 -27.01
N GLU A 52 -0.37 -1.29 -25.93
CA GLU A 52 -0.89 -0.11 -25.22
C GLU A 52 -0.01 0.25 -24.01
N PRO A 53 0.73 1.39 -24.07
CA PRO A 53 1.39 1.92 -22.89
C PRO A 53 0.32 2.19 -21.84
N THR A 54 0.62 1.90 -20.59
CA THR A 54 -0.37 2.06 -19.54
C THR A 54 -0.33 3.50 -19.01
N TYR A 55 -1.46 4.19 -19.06
CA TYR A 55 -1.58 5.60 -18.71
C TYR A 55 -2.45 5.80 -17.46
N ILE A 56 -2.08 6.77 -16.61
CA ILE A 56 -2.94 7.30 -15.55
C ILE A 56 -3.38 8.70 -15.96
N GLN A 57 -4.68 8.99 -15.80
CA GLN A 57 -5.24 10.33 -15.97
C GLN A 57 -5.31 11.03 -14.60
N SER A 58 -4.54 12.10 -14.41
CA SER A 58 -4.57 12.89 -13.19
C SER A 58 -5.80 13.80 -13.11
N SER A 59 -6.10 14.31 -11.90
CA SER A 59 -7.25 15.17 -11.59
C SER A 59 -7.31 16.50 -12.37
N ASP A 60 -6.22 16.88 -13.03
CA ASP A 60 -6.10 18.04 -13.91
C ASP A 60 -6.23 17.67 -15.41
N ASN A 61 -6.75 16.48 -15.72
CA ASN A 61 -7.00 15.95 -17.06
C ASN A 61 -5.74 15.65 -17.90
N ASN A 62 -4.57 15.52 -17.28
CA ASN A 62 -3.36 15.09 -17.98
C ASN A 62 -3.30 13.54 -18.06
N ILE A 63 -3.04 13.01 -19.26
CA ILE A 63 -2.81 11.58 -19.51
C ILE A 63 -1.29 11.36 -19.55
N SER A 64 -0.79 10.43 -18.75
CA SER A 64 0.65 10.22 -18.61
C SER A 64 0.95 8.74 -18.40
N GLU A 65 1.99 8.25 -19.06
CA GLU A 65 2.48 6.87 -18.89
C GLU A 65 2.83 6.69 -17.40
N ILE A 66 2.53 5.54 -16.80
CA ILE A 66 2.68 5.28 -15.34
C ILE A 66 4.05 5.70 -14.78
N VAL A 67 5.08 5.76 -15.63
CA VAL A 67 6.45 6.19 -15.27
C VAL A 67 6.59 7.72 -15.06
N SER A 68 5.64 8.53 -15.52
CA SER A 68 5.81 10.00 -15.67
C SER A 68 4.96 10.90 -14.75
N VAL A 69 3.99 10.35 -13.99
CA VAL A 69 3.24 11.13 -12.98
C VAL A 69 3.83 10.88 -11.59
N PRO A 70 4.09 11.93 -10.79
CA PRO A 70 4.42 11.75 -9.39
C PRO A 70 3.22 11.16 -8.65
N ILE A 71 3.32 9.89 -8.26
CA ILE A 71 2.36 9.23 -7.37
C ILE A 71 2.51 9.89 -5.98
N THR A 72 1.61 10.82 -5.67
CA THR A 72 1.63 11.59 -4.42
C THR A 72 0.98 10.86 -3.25
N ASN A 73 0.15 9.85 -3.54
CA ASN A 73 -0.54 9.02 -2.55
C ASN A 73 -0.82 7.61 -3.10
N PRO A 74 -1.08 6.61 -2.24
CA PRO A 74 -1.36 5.24 -2.68
C PRO A 74 -2.66 5.10 -3.48
N HIS A 75 -3.66 5.95 -3.25
CA HIS A 75 -4.96 5.86 -3.93
C HIS A 75 -4.83 5.81 -5.45
N SER A 76 -4.03 6.71 -6.03
CA SER A 76 -3.83 6.77 -7.48
C SER A 76 -3.27 5.46 -8.07
N LEU A 77 -2.38 4.79 -7.32
CA LEU A 77 -1.82 3.51 -7.70
C LEU A 77 -2.85 2.38 -7.56
N ILE A 78 -3.65 2.41 -6.49
CA ILE A 78 -4.66 1.39 -6.23
C ILE A 78 -5.79 1.45 -7.25
N GLU A 79 -6.28 2.64 -7.60
CA GLU A 79 -7.28 2.83 -8.67
C GLU A 79 -6.78 2.32 -10.02
N PHE A 80 -5.49 2.54 -10.32
CA PHE A 80 -4.90 1.98 -11.53
C PHE A 80 -5.03 0.44 -11.57
N PHE A 81 -4.64 -0.27 -10.51
CA PHE A 81 -4.81 -1.72 -10.46
C PHE A 81 -6.28 -2.16 -10.43
N ARG A 82 -7.17 -1.36 -9.83
CA ARG A 82 -8.62 -1.63 -9.81
C ARG A 82 -9.25 -1.49 -11.20
N SER A 83 -8.64 -0.70 -12.09
CA SER A 83 -9.08 -0.55 -13.47
C SER A 83 -8.78 -1.77 -14.36
N ILE A 84 -7.88 -2.66 -13.92
CA ILE A 84 -7.57 -3.90 -14.63
C ILE A 84 -8.76 -4.87 -14.43
N PRO A 85 -9.45 -5.30 -15.50
CA PRO A 85 -10.73 -6.01 -15.39
C PRO A 85 -10.64 -7.36 -14.67
N ASP A 86 -9.54 -8.08 -14.86
CA ASP A 86 -9.31 -9.38 -14.22
C ASP A 86 -8.20 -9.27 -13.17
N ARG A 87 -8.44 -9.84 -11.99
CA ARG A 87 -7.43 -9.93 -10.92
C ARG A 87 -6.27 -10.83 -11.33
N GLU A 88 -6.50 -11.81 -12.22
CA GLU A 88 -5.47 -12.69 -12.77
C GLU A 88 -4.55 -11.99 -13.78
N ASP A 89 -5.00 -10.85 -14.34
CA ASP A 89 -4.23 -10.09 -15.32
C ASP A 89 -3.12 -9.24 -14.68
N PHE A 90 -3.02 -9.20 -13.35
CA PHE A 90 -1.92 -8.53 -12.68
C PHE A 90 -1.45 -9.23 -11.40
N SER A 91 -0.18 -9.02 -11.06
CA SER A 91 0.36 -9.42 -9.77
C SER A 91 1.23 -8.32 -9.20
N ILE A 92 1.11 -8.12 -7.89
CA ILE A 92 1.93 -7.18 -7.11
C ILE A 92 2.95 -8.01 -6.36
N TYR A 93 4.13 -8.18 -6.95
CA TYR A 93 5.21 -8.93 -6.32
C TYR A 93 5.77 -8.22 -5.11
N LYS A 94 5.91 -6.89 -5.20
CA LYS A 94 6.45 -6.09 -4.11
C LYS A 94 6.13 -4.62 -4.28
N LEU A 95 5.57 -4.00 -3.25
CA LEU A 95 5.32 -2.57 -3.17
C LEU A 95 5.87 -2.04 -1.84
N LYS A 96 6.90 -1.21 -1.90
CA LYS A 96 7.47 -0.51 -0.75
C LYS A 96 7.27 0.99 -0.88
N ILE A 97 6.51 1.56 0.04
CA ILE A 97 6.18 2.99 0.11
C ILE A 97 6.79 3.56 1.39
N ASP A 98 7.56 4.63 1.25
CA ASP A 98 8.04 5.40 2.39
C ASP A 98 7.14 6.62 2.60
N PHE A 99 6.64 6.75 3.83
CA PHE A 99 5.99 7.95 4.35
C PHE A 99 7.01 8.78 5.15
N ASN A 100 6.55 9.83 5.83
CA ASN A 100 7.44 10.66 6.65
C ASN A 100 8.02 9.90 7.85
N ASP A 101 7.16 9.20 8.60
CA ASP A 101 7.51 8.62 9.91
C ASP A 101 7.64 7.09 9.88
N PHE A 102 7.19 6.46 8.80
CA PHE A 102 7.17 5.01 8.64
C PHE A 102 7.28 4.60 7.17
N SER A 103 7.47 3.31 6.94
CA SER A 103 7.39 2.69 5.62
C SER A 103 6.41 1.52 5.65
N MET A 104 5.77 1.29 4.52
CA MET A 104 4.91 0.14 4.27
C MET A 104 5.58 -0.75 3.21
N LEU A 105 5.49 -2.06 3.41
CA LEU A 105 5.80 -3.08 2.42
C LEU A 105 4.57 -3.98 2.25
N TYR A 106 4.17 -4.19 1.01
CA TYR A 106 3.18 -5.17 0.60
C TYR A 106 3.78 -6.11 -0.44
N ASP A 107 3.47 -7.41 -0.39
CA ASP A 107 3.92 -8.39 -1.39
C ASP A 107 2.82 -9.37 -1.81
N ASP A 108 3.18 -10.32 -2.68
CA ASP A 108 2.28 -11.27 -3.33
C ASP A 108 1.72 -12.35 -2.39
N ASP A 109 2.29 -12.50 -1.19
CA ASP A 109 1.77 -13.37 -0.14
C ASP A 109 0.64 -12.71 0.69
N CYS A 110 0.10 -11.58 0.21
CA CYS A 110 -0.83 -10.72 0.95
C CYS A 110 -0.27 -10.30 2.31
N MET A 111 1.06 -10.14 2.41
CA MET A 111 1.73 -9.70 3.62
C MET A 111 1.87 -8.18 3.61
N LEU A 112 1.33 -7.54 4.63
CA LEU A 112 1.55 -6.13 4.93
C LEU A 112 2.54 -6.00 6.09
N VAL A 113 3.64 -5.29 5.87
CA VAL A 113 4.61 -4.93 6.91
C VAL A 113 4.70 -3.41 7.04
N ILE A 114 4.61 -2.92 8.26
CA ILE A 114 4.76 -1.50 8.60
C ILE A 114 5.92 -1.36 9.56
N GLU A 115 6.93 -0.58 9.17
CA GLU A 115 8.12 -0.34 9.98
C GLU A 115 8.32 1.15 10.19
N GLY A 116 8.67 1.55 11.41
CA GLY A 116 8.88 2.96 11.71
C GLY A 116 9.65 3.20 13.00
N LYS A 117 9.94 4.48 13.24
CA LYS A 117 10.58 4.92 14.49
C LYS A 117 9.50 5.10 15.56
N CYS A 118 9.69 4.47 16.71
CA CYS A 118 8.78 4.55 17.86
C CYS A 118 9.61 4.64 19.15
N SER A 119 10.15 5.82 19.39
CA SER A 119 11.00 6.24 20.51
C SER A 119 10.24 7.00 21.60
N ASP A 120 9.05 7.55 21.30
CA ASP A 120 8.25 8.29 22.27
C ASP A 120 6.75 7.92 22.29
N ASN A 121 6.01 8.53 23.22
CA ASN A 121 4.59 8.26 23.43
C ASN A 121 3.70 8.82 22.30
N ALA A 122 4.13 9.86 21.59
CA ALA A 122 3.37 10.39 20.46
C ALA A 122 3.46 9.42 19.28
N GLU A 123 4.67 8.93 18.98
CA GLU A 123 4.91 7.90 17.96
C GLU A 123 4.18 6.60 18.32
N PHE A 124 4.23 6.14 19.57
CA PHE A 124 3.46 4.96 20.02
C PHE A 124 1.96 5.11 19.79
N LYS A 125 1.37 6.26 20.16
CA LYS A 125 -0.06 6.52 19.94
C LYS A 125 -0.42 6.56 18.46
N PHE A 126 0.47 7.07 17.62
CA PHE A 126 0.30 7.05 16.17
C PHE A 126 0.21 5.61 15.65
N PHE A 127 1.20 4.75 15.96
CA PHE A 127 1.19 3.36 15.48
C PHE A 127 0.05 2.54 16.06
N ASN A 128 -0.32 2.77 17.32
CA ASN A 128 -1.49 2.10 17.91
C ASN A 128 -2.81 2.52 17.25
N ARG A 129 -2.93 3.77 16.78
CA ARG A 129 -4.08 4.20 15.98
C ARG A 129 -4.06 3.53 14.61
N LEU A 130 -2.91 3.57 13.93
CA LEU A 130 -2.75 2.96 12.62
C LEU A 130 -3.09 1.46 12.64
N TYR A 131 -2.64 0.74 13.68
CA TYR A 131 -3.01 -0.65 13.92
C TYR A 131 -4.54 -0.85 13.98
N ARG A 132 -5.24 0.00 14.74
CA ARG A 132 -6.71 -0.06 14.84
C ARG A 132 -7.39 0.24 13.53
N ASP A 133 -6.95 1.26 12.81
CA ASP A 133 -7.52 1.63 11.51
C ASP A 133 -7.40 0.48 10.50
N ILE A 134 -6.28 -0.28 10.55
CA ILE A 134 -6.09 -1.49 9.75
C ILE A 134 -7.03 -2.60 10.19
N CYS A 135 -7.09 -2.91 11.50
CA CYS A 135 -8.00 -3.93 12.02
C CYS A 135 -9.46 -3.64 11.69
N ASP A 136 -9.90 -2.39 11.90
CA ASP A 136 -11.26 -1.95 11.58
C ASP A 136 -11.51 -2.09 10.07
N THR A 137 -10.52 -1.80 9.23
CA THR A 137 -10.64 -1.99 7.77
C THR A 137 -10.84 -3.46 7.42
N LEU A 138 -10.05 -4.36 7.99
CA LEU A 138 -10.09 -5.81 7.74
C LEU A 138 -11.35 -6.49 8.32
N GLU A 139 -11.88 -5.98 9.44
CA GLU A 139 -13.12 -6.50 10.03
C GLU A 139 -14.37 -6.08 9.25
N ASN A 140 -14.31 -4.97 8.51
CA ASN A 140 -15.42 -4.45 7.69
C ASN A 140 -15.33 -4.87 6.21
N GLU A 141 -14.49 -5.86 5.88
CA GLU A 141 -14.49 -6.56 4.59
C GLU A 141 -15.45 -7.75 4.64
N ASP A 142 -16.75 -7.45 4.61
CA ASP A 142 -17.84 -8.41 4.35
C ASP A 142 -18.16 -8.51 2.84
#